data_AF-A0A3D3HJF3-F1
#
_entry.id   AF-A0A3D3HJF3-F1
#
_cell.length_a   1.000
_cell.length_b   1.000
_cell.length_c   1.000
_cell.angle_alpha   90.00
_cell.angle_beta   90.00
_cell.angle_gamma   90.00
#
_symmetry.space_group_name_H-M   'P 1'
#
loop_
_entity.id
_entity.type
_entity.pdbx_description
1 polymer ?
#
loop_
_entity_poly.entity_id
_entity_poly.type
_entity_poly.pdbx_seq_one_letter_code
_entity_poly.pdbx_strand_id
1 'polypeptide(L)'
;MNINNQMEEIKNKCDDILCFDMWIDFDESFFWPLISLLDMNSKSIIYIYEYFNDQGLDVLLHDKVINPLIESTQSNELVNYLSVLKKNNPAKIDNILIHDAELNLFSSYSEGAPLSYVSNFNSLYMTLKSNIFNKMENSLSIEEQKLNLNIIKKYMEDNNHEFFSYVHVYWLCLYIHNFVDEQLKNTYRDSLRCFFPRAHF
;
A
#
# COMPACT_ATOMS: atom_id res chain seq x y z
N MET A 1 2.82 -12.19 14.27
CA MET A 1 4.25 -11.82 14.21
C MET A 1 4.59 -10.96 15.43
N ASN A 2 5.76 -11.12 16.05
CA ASN A 2 6.20 -10.26 17.17
C ASN A 2 6.62 -8.89 16.60
N ILE A 3 6.20 -7.78 17.20
CA ILE A 3 6.50 -6.42 16.71
C ILE A 3 8.01 -6.18 16.59
N ASN A 4 8.82 -6.76 17.49
CA ASN A 4 10.28 -6.64 17.42
C ASN A 4 10.86 -7.33 16.17
N ASN A 5 10.36 -8.52 15.83
CA ASN A 5 10.79 -9.24 14.62
C ASN A 5 10.38 -8.47 13.35
N GLN A 6 9.20 -7.85 13.38
CA GLN A 6 8.70 -7.05 12.26
C GLN A 6 9.52 -5.77 12.07
N MET A 7 9.93 -5.11 13.16
CA MET A 7 10.81 -3.93 13.10
C MET A 7 12.19 -4.29 12.54
N GLU A 8 12.74 -5.44 12.93
CA GLU A 8 14.01 -5.94 12.38
C GLU A 8 13.90 -6.23 10.89
N GLU A 9 12.79 -6.82 10.43
CA GLU A 9 12.55 -7.08 9.01
C GLU A 9 12.40 -5.79 8.19
N ILE A 10 11.65 -4.81 8.72
CA ILE A 10 11.53 -3.48 8.11
C ILE A 10 12.91 -2.82 8.00
N LYS A 11 13.71 -2.89 9.06
CA LYS A 11 15.06 -2.34 9.05
C LYS A 11 15.93 -3.00 7.97
N ASN A 12 15.95 -4.33 7.92
CA ASN A 12 16.69 -5.06 6.90
C ASN A 12 16.25 -4.66 5.49
N LYS A 13 14.95 -4.39 5.26
CA LYS A 13 14.45 -3.92 3.96
C LYS A 13 14.87 -2.49 3.63
N CYS A 14 14.93 -1.60 4.61
CA CYS A 14 15.51 -0.27 4.41
C CYS A 14 17.00 -0.37 4.07
N ASP A 15 17.76 -1.22 4.78
CA ASP A 15 19.18 -1.44 4.51
C ASP A 15 19.41 -2.04 3.11
N ASP A 16 18.58 -3.01 2.69
CA ASP A 16 18.58 -3.56 1.33
C ASP A 16 18.38 -2.46 0.27
N ILE A 17 17.43 -1.54 0.49
CA ILE A 17 17.14 -0.42 -0.41
C ILE A 17 18.31 0.55 -0.49
N LEU A 18 18.90 0.90 0.66
CA LEU A 18 20.02 1.83 0.75
C LEU A 18 21.30 1.29 0.09
N CYS A 19 21.40 -0.03 -0.14
CA CYS A 19 22.51 -0.62 -0.91
C CYS A 19 22.49 -0.26 -2.40
N PHE A 20 21.39 0.27 -2.93
CA PHE A 20 21.29 0.66 -4.34
C PHE A 20 21.57 2.16 -4.51
N ASP A 21 22.52 2.47 -5.39
CA ASP A 21 22.76 3.85 -5.80
C ASP A 21 21.52 4.43 -6.49
N MET A 22 21.18 5.69 -6.16
CA MET A 22 20.03 6.41 -6.71
C MET A 22 18.69 5.71 -6.46
N TRP A 23 18.55 4.98 -5.35
CA TRP A 23 17.32 4.27 -4.99
C TRP A 23 16.05 5.16 -5.01
N ILE A 24 16.21 6.47 -4.75
CA ILE A 24 15.13 7.48 -4.82
C ILE A 24 14.44 7.55 -6.20
N ASP A 25 15.18 7.25 -7.26
CA ASP A 25 14.70 7.36 -8.63
C ASP A 25 13.94 6.10 -9.09
N PHE A 26 13.99 5.00 -8.34
CA PHE A 26 13.31 3.76 -8.73
C PHE A 26 11.79 3.86 -8.65
N ASP A 27 11.09 3.14 -9.52
CA ASP A 27 9.64 3.11 -9.53
C ASP A 27 9.06 2.53 -8.23
N GLU A 28 7.79 2.84 -7.95
CA GLU A 28 7.06 2.41 -6.75
C GLU A 28 7.16 0.90 -6.50
N SER A 29 7.21 0.09 -7.57
CA SER A 29 7.31 -1.36 -7.48
C SER A 29 8.56 -1.87 -6.76
N PHE A 30 9.63 -1.08 -6.73
CA PHE A 30 10.83 -1.38 -5.98
C PHE A 30 10.60 -1.35 -4.46
N PHE A 31 9.71 -0.47 -3.99
CA PHE A 31 9.41 -0.25 -2.58
C PHE A 31 8.32 -1.18 -2.03
N TRP A 32 7.61 -1.86 -2.92
CA TRP A 32 6.49 -2.73 -2.60
C TRP A 32 6.74 -3.76 -1.49
N PRO A 33 7.89 -4.48 -1.43
CA PRO A 33 8.16 -5.40 -0.34
C PRO A 33 8.18 -4.70 1.03
N LEU A 34 8.72 -3.49 1.12
CA LEU A 34 8.73 -2.68 2.34
C LEU A 34 7.32 -2.22 2.70
N ILE A 35 6.57 -1.71 1.72
CA ILE A 35 5.18 -1.27 1.91
C ILE A 35 4.32 -2.40 2.46
N SER A 36 4.53 -3.64 2.00
CA SER A 36 3.80 -4.82 2.49
C SER A 36 3.98 -5.09 3.98
N LEU A 37 5.17 -4.80 4.49
CA LEU A 37 5.50 -4.97 5.91
C LEU A 37 4.92 -3.83 6.74
N LEU A 38 4.79 -2.64 6.14
CA LEU A 38 4.31 -1.41 6.76
C LEU A 38 2.79 -1.23 6.69
N ASP A 39 2.12 -1.90 5.75
CA ASP A 39 0.69 -1.77 5.52
C ASP A 39 -0.10 -2.40 6.68
N MET A 40 -0.19 -1.66 7.78
CA MET A 40 -0.81 -2.03 9.04
C MET A 40 -1.64 -0.86 9.59
N ASN A 41 -2.18 -0.97 10.81
CA ASN A 41 -2.92 0.15 11.40
C ASN A 41 -2.01 1.36 11.65
N SER A 42 -2.58 2.58 11.57
CA SER A 42 -1.81 3.82 11.67
C SER A 42 -0.99 3.97 12.94
N LYS A 43 -1.49 3.49 14.08
CA LYS A 43 -0.74 3.56 15.36
C LYS A 43 0.55 2.75 15.30
N SER A 44 0.52 1.60 14.65
CA SER A 44 1.69 0.74 14.52
C SER A 44 2.68 1.33 13.51
N ILE A 45 2.19 1.97 12.44
CA ILE A 45 3.04 2.74 11.50
C ILE A 45 3.73 3.90 12.22
N ILE A 46 2.98 4.70 12.99
CA ILE A 46 3.54 5.82 13.77
C ILE A 46 4.63 5.31 14.72
N TYR A 47 4.36 4.23 15.45
CA TYR A 47 5.34 3.62 16.35
C TYR A 47 6.63 3.20 15.62
N ILE A 48 6.51 2.65 14.41
CA ILE A 48 7.68 2.34 13.57
C ILE A 48 8.44 3.62 13.23
N TYR A 49 7.75 4.67 12.79
CA TYR A 49 8.41 5.92 12.40
C TYR A 49 9.10 6.62 13.58
N GLU A 50 8.56 6.50 14.78
CA GLU A 50 9.19 7.01 16.02
C GLU A 50 10.47 6.25 16.38
N TYR A 51 10.59 4.98 15.98
CA TYR A 51 11.75 4.15 16.25
C TYR A 51 12.94 4.45 15.32
N PHE A 52 12.69 4.79 14.06
CA PHE A 52 13.74 5.09 13.09
C PHE A 52 14.21 6.55 13.21
N ASN A 53 15.49 6.75 13.47
CA ASN A 53 16.11 8.08 13.54
C ASN A 53 17.32 8.26 12.58
N ASP A 54 17.51 7.31 11.66
CA ASP A 54 18.66 7.19 10.77
C ASP A 54 18.26 7.33 9.28
N GLN A 55 19.07 6.76 8.38
CA GLN A 55 18.81 6.71 6.93
C GLN A 55 17.59 5.83 6.60
N GLY A 56 17.21 4.90 7.46
CA GLY A 56 15.99 4.12 7.29
C GLY A 56 14.74 5.01 7.32
N LEU A 57 14.76 6.08 8.12
CA LEU A 57 13.67 7.07 8.10
C LEU A 57 13.56 7.79 6.75
N ASP A 58 14.66 7.98 6.03
CA ASP A 58 14.63 8.62 4.69
C ASP A 58 13.93 7.72 3.68
N VAL A 59 14.15 6.39 3.76
CA VAL A 59 13.43 5.40 2.95
C VAL A 59 11.94 5.38 3.31
N LEU A 60 11.62 5.37 4.62
CA LEU A 60 10.22 5.34 5.09
C LEU A 60 9.43 6.58 4.67
N LEU A 61 10.06 7.75 4.67
CA LEU A 61 9.44 9.03 4.30
C LEU A 61 9.41 9.28 2.79
N HIS A 62 10.02 8.41 1.98
CA HIS A 62 9.98 8.54 0.53
C HIS A 62 8.52 8.51 0.04
N ASP A 63 8.16 9.39 -0.89
CA ASP A 63 6.78 9.56 -1.40
C ASP A 63 6.16 8.24 -1.87
N LYS A 64 6.93 7.44 -2.63
CA LYS A 64 6.59 6.09 -3.10
C LYS A 64 6.36 5.06 -1.98
N VAL A 65 6.71 5.36 -0.72
CA VAL A 65 6.45 4.54 0.46
C VAL A 65 5.32 5.12 1.30
N ILE A 66 5.40 6.39 1.69
CA ILE A 66 4.46 6.98 2.65
C ILE A 66 3.08 7.25 2.03
N ASN A 67 3.01 7.71 0.77
CA ASN A 67 1.74 8.03 0.13
C ASN A 67 0.84 6.79 -0.01
N PRO A 68 1.33 5.64 -0.49
CA PRO A 68 0.55 4.41 -0.50
C PRO A 68 0.05 4.00 0.89
N LEU A 69 0.85 4.17 1.95
CA LEU A 69 0.43 3.84 3.32
C LEU A 69 -0.67 4.76 3.83
N ILE A 70 -0.61 6.05 3.53
CA ILE A 70 -1.67 7.00 3.87
C ILE A 70 -2.95 6.63 3.12
N GLU A 71 -2.84 6.35 1.83
CA GLU A 71 -3.98 5.99 0.99
C GLU A 71 -4.62 4.66 1.45
N SER A 72 -3.80 3.69 1.87
CA SER A 72 -4.26 2.42 2.44
C SER A 72 -4.96 2.61 3.79
N THR A 73 -4.36 3.37 4.70
CA THR A 73 -4.85 3.49 6.07
C THR A 73 -5.95 4.52 6.25
N GLN A 74 -6.05 5.48 5.32
CA GLN A 74 -6.98 6.61 5.37
C GLN A 74 -6.94 7.33 6.73
N SER A 75 -5.74 7.42 7.32
CA SER A 75 -5.55 7.86 8.69
C SER A 75 -5.14 9.31 8.80
N ASN A 76 -6.09 10.16 9.21
CA ASN A 76 -5.80 11.53 9.63
C ASN A 76 -4.76 11.60 10.76
N GLU A 77 -4.70 10.58 11.62
CA GLU A 77 -3.70 10.51 12.71
C GLU A 77 -2.28 10.44 12.16
N LEU A 78 -2.07 9.64 11.11
CA LEU A 78 -0.76 9.51 10.44
C LEU A 78 -0.33 10.82 9.77
N VAL A 79 -1.24 11.49 9.06
CA VAL A 79 -0.96 12.79 8.40
C VAL A 79 -0.64 13.89 9.44
N ASN A 80 -1.39 13.92 10.54
CA ASN A 80 -1.10 14.83 11.65
C ASN A 80 0.27 14.53 12.29
N TYR A 81 0.62 13.26 12.44
CA TYR A 81 1.94 12.86 12.92
C TYR A 81 3.06 13.35 11.99
N LEU A 82 2.94 13.19 10.67
CA LEU A 82 3.93 13.72 9.71
C LEU A 82 4.09 15.24 9.84
N SER A 83 2.99 15.97 10.05
CA SER A 83 3.02 17.42 10.27
C SER A 83 3.76 17.81 11.56
N VAL A 84 3.66 16.99 12.62
CA VAL A 84 4.45 17.17 13.85
C VAL A 84 5.91 16.80 13.61
N LEU A 85 6.17 15.69 12.93
CA LEU A 85 7.52 15.21 12.64
C LEU A 85 8.30 16.22 11.79
N LYS A 86 7.65 16.90 10.85
CA LYS A 86 8.21 18.02 10.09
C LYS A 86 8.66 19.18 10.95
N LYS A 87 7.92 19.54 12.01
CA LYS A 87 8.33 20.60 12.93
C LYS A 87 9.64 20.23 13.64
N ASN A 88 9.85 18.95 13.88
CA ASN A 88 11.04 18.42 14.55
C ASN A 88 12.19 18.13 13.56
N ASN A 89 11.89 17.79 12.31
CA ASN A 89 12.84 17.37 11.27
C ASN A 89 12.58 18.07 9.92
N PRO A 90 12.68 19.41 9.83
CA PRO A 90 12.32 20.15 8.63
C PRO A 90 13.24 19.87 7.43
N ALA A 91 14.41 19.27 7.66
CA ALA A 91 15.32 18.86 6.59
C ALA A 91 14.90 17.57 5.88
N LYS A 92 14.05 16.74 6.50
CA LYS A 92 13.60 15.45 5.96
C LYS A 92 12.17 15.49 5.41
N ILE A 93 11.34 16.42 5.88
CA ILE A 93 9.92 16.52 5.50
C ILE A 93 9.64 17.95 5.08
N ASP A 94 9.29 18.14 3.81
CA ASP A 94 8.92 19.43 3.26
C ASP A 94 7.40 19.66 3.29
N ASN A 95 6.96 20.81 2.77
CA ASN A 95 5.53 21.11 2.64
C ASN A 95 4.85 20.26 1.56
N ILE A 96 5.60 19.79 0.56
CA ILE A 96 5.07 19.06 -0.58
C ILE A 96 4.62 17.68 -0.10
N LEU A 97 5.46 16.96 0.65
CA LEU A 97 5.12 15.66 1.24
C LEU A 97 3.87 15.73 2.13
N ILE A 98 3.75 16.78 2.95
CA ILE A 98 2.55 16.97 3.79
C ILE A 98 1.31 17.22 2.94
N HIS A 99 1.43 18.03 1.89
CA HIS A 99 0.32 18.31 1.00
C HIS A 99 -0.11 17.06 0.23
N ASP A 100 0.84 16.29 -0.29
CA ASP A 100 0.56 15.02 -0.96
C ASP A 100 -0.09 14.03 0.00
N ALA A 101 0.39 13.94 1.25
CA ALA A 101 -0.23 13.15 2.30
C ALA A 101 -1.71 13.53 2.53
N GLU A 102 -2.02 14.82 2.59
CA GLU A 102 -3.40 15.30 2.71
C GLU A 102 -4.27 14.97 1.49
N LEU A 103 -3.69 15.07 0.28
CA LEU A 103 -4.36 14.73 -0.98
C LEU A 103 -4.58 13.22 -1.18
N ASN A 104 -3.82 12.36 -0.48
CA ASN A 104 -4.04 10.92 -0.51
C ASN A 104 -5.16 10.46 0.45
N LEU A 105 -5.70 11.37 1.27
CA LEU A 105 -6.90 11.09 2.08
C LEU A 105 -8.16 11.26 1.23
N PHE A 106 -9.12 10.35 1.33
CA PHE A 106 -10.39 10.39 0.59
C PHE A 106 -11.19 11.67 0.80
N SER A 107 -11.01 12.36 1.93
CA SER A 107 -11.60 13.68 2.17
C SER A 107 -11.20 14.73 1.13
N SER A 108 -10.18 14.49 0.31
CA SER A 108 -9.66 15.41 -0.71
C SER A 108 -10.09 15.07 -2.15
N TYR A 109 -10.57 13.84 -2.42
CA TYR A 109 -10.89 13.38 -3.79
C TYR A 109 -12.17 13.99 -4.36
N SER A 110 -13.08 14.48 -3.51
CA SER A 110 -14.20 15.31 -3.97
C SER A 110 -14.74 16.19 -2.85
N GLU A 111 -15.16 17.41 -3.21
CA GLU A 111 -15.98 18.27 -2.35
C GLU A 111 -17.26 17.50 -1.95
N GLY A 112 -17.23 16.83 -0.80
CA GLY A 112 -18.41 16.20 -0.23
C GLY A 112 -18.64 14.72 -0.54
N ALA A 113 -17.60 13.91 -0.81
CA ALA A 113 -17.74 12.45 -0.73
C ALA A 113 -18.39 12.06 0.63
N PRO A 114 -19.54 11.37 0.64
CA PRO A 114 -20.18 10.97 1.88
C PRO A 114 -19.24 10.10 2.72
N LEU A 115 -19.15 10.35 4.03
CA LEU A 115 -18.37 9.51 4.96
C LEU A 115 -18.72 8.01 4.87
N SER A 116 -19.95 7.68 4.46
CA SER A 116 -20.37 6.31 4.19
C SER A 116 -19.63 5.65 3.04
N TYR A 117 -19.20 6.41 2.03
CA TYR A 117 -18.42 5.93 0.90
C TYR A 117 -17.01 5.52 1.34
N VAL A 118 -16.37 6.35 2.18
CA VAL A 118 -15.07 6.07 2.80
C VAL A 118 -15.13 4.81 3.66
N SER A 119 -16.18 4.70 4.49
CA SER A 119 -16.39 3.53 5.36
C SER A 119 -16.60 2.24 4.55
N ASN A 120 -17.42 2.31 3.49
CA ASN A 120 -17.66 1.17 2.60
C ASN A 120 -16.41 0.75 1.83
N PHE A 121 -15.64 1.71 1.31
CA PHE A 121 -14.39 1.45 0.62
C PHE A 121 -13.38 0.80 1.56
N ASN A 122 -13.14 1.38 2.75
CA ASN A 122 -12.18 0.83 3.70
C ASN A 122 -12.62 -0.56 4.22
N SER A 123 -13.92 -0.76 4.48
CA SER A 123 -14.46 -2.07 4.85
C SER A 123 -14.22 -3.11 3.75
N LEU A 124 -14.43 -2.73 2.49
CA LEU A 124 -14.19 -3.61 1.37
C LEU A 124 -12.68 -3.86 1.18
N TYR A 125 -11.84 -2.84 1.28
CA TYR A 125 -10.39 -2.98 1.22
C TYR A 125 -9.88 -3.94 2.29
N MET A 126 -10.29 -3.75 3.55
CA MET A 126 -9.90 -4.62 4.65
C MET A 126 -10.44 -6.04 4.45
N THR A 127 -11.63 -6.19 3.83
CA THR A 127 -12.16 -7.50 3.43
C THR A 127 -11.31 -8.14 2.33
N LEU A 128 -10.92 -7.38 1.30
CA LEU A 128 -10.04 -7.83 0.21
C LEU A 128 -8.66 -8.23 0.74
N LYS A 129 -8.04 -7.36 1.53
CA LYS A 129 -6.76 -7.59 2.20
C LYS A 129 -6.83 -8.82 3.11
N SER A 130 -7.86 -8.95 3.93
CA SER A 130 -8.09 -10.13 4.78
C SER A 130 -8.24 -11.42 3.96
N ASN A 131 -8.97 -11.37 2.83
CA ASN A 131 -9.14 -12.51 1.92
C ASN A 131 -7.81 -12.91 1.25
N ILE A 132 -6.96 -11.94 0.92
CA ILE A 132 -5.62 -12.18 0.36
C ILE A 132 -4.68 -12.73 1.44
N PHE A 133 -4.62 -12.08 2.61
CA PHE A 133 -3.66 -12.35 3.68
C PHE A 133 -3.92 -13.66 4.41
N ASN A 134 -5.16 -13.91 4.87
CA ASN A 134 -5.52 -15.12 5.62
C ASN A 134 -5.44 -16.40 4.78
N LYS A 135 -5.19 -16.27 3.47
CA LYS A 135 -5.18 -17.39 2.51
C LYS A 135 -3.87 -17.51 1.72
N MET A 136 -2.89 -16.63 1.92
CA MET A 136 -1.50 -16.88 1.48
C MET A 136 -0.77 -17.87 2.41
N GLU A 137 -1.25 -18.06 3.65
CA GLU A 137 -0.71 -19.07 4.57
C GLU A 137 -1.20 -20.51 4.27
N ASN A 138 -2.26 -20.69 3.46
CA ASN A 138 -2.83 -21.99 3.07
C ASN A 138 -3.00 -22.09 1.55
N SER A 139 -2.53 -23.17 0.91
CA SER A 139 -2.64 -23.33 -0.56
C SER A 139 -4.10 -23.33 -1.03
N LEU A 140 -4.54 -22.28 -1.73
CA LEU A 140 -5.89 -22.18 -2.30
C LEU A 140 -6.08 -23.13 -3.50
N SER A 141 -7.28 -23.69 -3.64
CA SER A 141 -7.66 -24.36 -4.89
C SER A 141 -7.79 -23.36 -6.04
N ILE A 142 -7.59 -23.83 -7.28
CA ILE A 142 -7.70 -22.99 -8.48
C ILE A 142 -9.09 -22.31 -8.57
N GLU A 143 -10.16 -22.99 -8.16
CA GLU A 143 -11.52 -22.44 -8.20
C GLU A 143 -11.73 -21.30 -7.20
N GLU A 144 -11.14 -21.38 -6.02
CA GLU A 144 -11.16 -20.28 -5.05
C GLU A 144 -10.34 -19.09 -5.54
N GLN A 145 -9.20 -19.35 -6.19
CA GLN A 145 -8.38 -18.28 -6.75
C GLN A 145 -9.12 -17.53 -7.87
N LYS A 146 -9.81 -18.26 -8.77
CA LYS A 146 -10.68 -17.67 -9.81
C LYS A 146 -11.82 -16.85 -9.21
N LEU A 147 -12.51 -17.37 -8.20
CA LEU A 147 -13.62 -16.69 -7.56
C LEU A 147 -13.17 -15.33 -7.00
N ASN A 148 -12.02 -15.29 -6.33
CA ASN A 148 -11.46 -14.06 -5.79
C ASN A 148 -11.12 -13.05 -6.90
N LEU A 149 -10.44 -13.48 -7.96
CA LEU A 149 -10.10 -12.59 -9.08
C LEU A 149 -11.34 -12.07 -9.81
N ASN A 150 -12.41 -12.87 -9.92
CA ASN A 150 -13.68 -12.42 -10.47
C ASN A 150 -14.38 -11.38 -9.56
N ILE A 151 -14.34 -11.55 -8.24
CA ILE A 151 -14.88 -10.57 -7.29
C ILE A 151 -14.13 -9.24 -7.42
N ILE A 152 -12.78 -9.30 -7.47
CA ILE A 152 -11.93 -8.11 -7.62
C ILE A 152 -12.23 -7.41 -8.95
N LYS A 153 -12.23 -8.17 -10.05
CA LYS A 153 -12.53 -7.62 -11.38
C LYS A 153 -13.90 -6.95 -11.42
N LYS A 154 -14.94 -7.62 -10.91
CA LYS A 154 -16.29 -7.06 -10.86
C LYS A 154 -16.32 -5.77 -10.04
N TYR A 155 -15.63 -5.74 -8.91
CA TYR A 155 -15.54 -4.53 -8.11
C TYR A 155 -14.90 -3.37 -8.89
N MET A 156 -13.82 -3.63 -9.64
CA MET A 156 -13.17 -2.63 -10.49
C MET A 156 -14.06 -2.16 -11.65
N GLU A 157 -14.88 -3.05 -12.22
CA GLU A 157 -15.88 -2.69 -13.23
C GLU A 157 -16.99 -1.81 -12.64
N ASP A 158 -17.39 -2.07 -11.40
CA ASP A 158 -18.47 -1.36 -10.71
C ASP A 158 -18.01 0.00 -10.12
N ASN A 159 -16.70 0.21 -9.95
CA ASN A 159 -16.13 1.40 -9.30
C ASN A 159 -15.02 2.00 -10.16
N ASN A 160 -15.34 3.09 -10.88
CA ASN A 160 -14.36 3.81 -11.70
C ASN A 160 -13.15 4.22 -10.84
N HIS A 161 -11.98 4.01 -11.43
CA HIS A 161 -10.57 4.02 -10.95
C HIS A 161 -10.10 5.01 -9.87
N GLU A 162 -10.93 5.91 -9.36
CA GLU A 162 -10.49 7.03 -8.52
C GLU A 162 -10.06 6.62 -7.11
N PHE A 163 -10.30 5.37 -6.69
CA PHE A 163 -10.16 4.98 -5.28
C PHE A 163 -9.17 3.84 -5.02
N PHE A 164 -8.62 3.19 -6.04
CA PHE A 164 -7.81 1.98 -5.84
C PHE A 164 -6.32 2.32 -5.75
N SER A 165 -5.77 2.32 -4.52
CA SER A 165 -4.39 2.75 -4.26
C SER A 165 -3.32 1.84 -4.82
N TYR A 166 -2.11 2.38 -4.90
CA TYR A 166 -0.89 1.62 -5.22
C TYR A 166 -0.66 0.41 -4.29
N VAL A 167 -1.03 0.47 -3.01
CA VAL A 167 -0.93 -0.67 -2.08
C VAL A 167 -1.87 -1.79 -2.50
N HIS A 168 -3.07 -1.45 -2.99
CA HIS A 168 -4.04 -2.44 -3.45
C HIS A 168 -3.56 -3.12 -4.73
N VAL A 169 -2.94 -2.36 -5.65
CA VAL A 169 -2.32 -2.88 -6.87
C VAL A 169 -1.19 -3.85 -6.51
N TYR A 170 -0.34 -3.50 -5.55
CA TYR A 170 0.72 -4.38 -5.09
C TYR A 170 0.18 -5.73 -4.58
N TRP A 171 -0.81 -5.71 -3.68
CA TRP A 171 -1.39 -6.95 -3.15
C TRP A 171 -2.03 -7.80 -4.25
N LEU A 172 -2.66 -7.16 -5.24
CA LEU A 172 -3.22 -7.83 -6.40
C LEU A 172 -2.13 -8.45 -7.30
N CYS A 173 -1.02 -7.74 -7.53
CA CYS A 173 0.14 -8.25 -8.25
C CYS A 173 0.72 -9.49 -7.57
N LEU A 174 0.93 -9.47 -6.25
CA LEU A 174 1.39 -10.65 -5.51
C LEU A 174 0.42 -11.83 -5.62
N TYR A 175 -0.88 -11.56 -5.54
CA TYR A 175 -1.90 -12.60 -5.66
C TYR A 175 -1.88 -13.28 -7.03
N ILE A 176 -1.77 -12.49 -8.11
CA ILE A 176 -1.68 -12.99 -9.49
C ILE A 176 -0.36 -13.71 -9.72
N HIS A 177 0.75 -13.21 -9.17
CA HIS A 177 2.05 -13.86 -9.30
C HIS A 177 2.02 -15.31 -8.77
N ASN A 178 1.39 -15.50 -7.60
CA ASN A 178 1.23 -16.78 -6.94
C ASN A 178 0.11 -17.67 -7.52
N PHE A 179 -0.59 -17.23 -8.57
CA PHE A 179 -1.64 -17.99 -9.21
C PHE A 179 -1.06 -19.16 -10.00
N VAL A 180 -1.59 -20.36 -9.76
CA VAL A 180 -0.95 -21.62 -10.21
C VAL A 180 -1.16 -21.91 -11.69
N ASP A 181 -2.31 -21.50 -12.26
CA ASP A 181 -2.62 -21.74 -13.68
C ASP A 181 -2.20 -20.55 -14.55
N GLU A 182 -1.11 -20.73 -15.31
CA GLU A 182 -0.49 -19.69 -16.13
C GLU A 182 -1.39 -19.14 -17.24
N GLN A 183 -2.29 -19.95 -17.80
CA GLN A 183 -3.17 -19.47 -18.88
C GLN A 183 -4.22 -18.50 -18.32
N LEU A 184 -4.83 -18.86 -17.20
CA LEU A 184 -5.80 -18.03 -16.50
C LEU A 184 -5.14 -16.82 -15.86
N LYS A 185 -3.94 -16.97 -15.29
CA LYS A 185 -3.13 -15.86 -14.78
C LYS A 185 -2.94 -14.77 -15.85
N ASN A 186 -2.54 -15.14 -17.06
CA ASN A 186 -2.40 -14.19 -18.16
C ASN A 186 -3.74 -13.55 -18.54
N THR A 187 -4.83 -14.32 -18.54
CA THR A 187 -6.18 -13.79 -18.82
C THR A 187 -6.61 -12.73 -17.81
N TYR A 188 -6.42 -13.00 -16.52
CA TYR A 188 -6.74 -12.05 -15.46
C TYR A 188 -5.83 -10.83 -15.50
N ARG A 189 -4.53 -11.03 -15.69
CA ARG A 189 -3.56 -9.95 -15.87
C ARG A 189 -4.00 -8.99 -16.97
N ASP A 190 -4.28 -9.51 -18.15
CA ASP A 190 -4.65 -8.67 -19.30
C ASP A 190 -5.97 -7.94 -19.06
N SER A 191 -6.93 -8.59 -18.38
CA SER A 191 -8.19 -7.94 -17.99
C SER A 191 -8.00 -6.82 -16.97
N LEU A 192 -7.06 -6.98 -16.02
CA LEU A 192 -6.82 -6.02 -14.94
C LEU A 192 -5.90 -4.87 -15.38
N ARG A 193 -5.07 -5.06 -16.41
CA ARG A 193 -4.26 -3.99 -17.02
C ARG A 193 -5.09 -2.82 -17.55
N CYS A 194 -6.31 -3.07 -18.01
CA CYS A 194 -7.25 -2.00 -18.38
C CYS A 194 -7.54 -1.06 -17.21
N PHE A 195 -7.51 -1.58 -15.98
CA PHE A 195 -7.76 -0.81 -14.77
C PHE A 195 -6.50 -0.24 -14.13
N PHE A 196 -5.36 -0.89 -14.36
CA PHE A 196 -4.07 -0.52 -13.78
C PHE A 196 -2.96 -0.52 -14.84
N PRO A 197 -2.92 0.50 -15.72
CA PRO A 197 -1.99 0.50 -16.86
C PRO A 197 -0.52 0.59 -16.44
N ARG A 198 -0.23 1.03 -15.20
CA ARG A 198 1.11 1.12 -14.63
C ARG A 198 1.48 -0.07 -13.72
N ALA A 199 0.59 -1.03 -13.53
CA ALA A 199 0.86 -2.18 -12.68
C ALA A 199 1.76 -3.22 -13.39
N HIS A 200 2.80 -3.64 -12.70
CA HIS A 200 3.68 -4.73 -13.13
C HIS A 200 3.14 -6.07 -12.60
N PHE A 201 2.13 -6.61 -13.28
CA PHE A 201 1.57 -7.94 -13.07
C PHE A 201 2.40 -9.08 -13.71
#